data_AF-A0A6C0KJX2-F1
#
_entry.id   AF-A0A6C0KJX2-F1
#
_cell.length_a   1.000
_cell.length_b   1.000
_cell.length_c   1.000
_cell.angle_alpha   90.00
_cell.angle_beta   90.00
_cell.angle_gamma   90.00
#
_symmetry.space_group_name_H-M   'P 1'
#
loop_
_entity.id
_entity.type
_entity.pdbx_description
1 polymer ?
#
loop_
_entity_poly.entity_id
_entity_poly.type
_entity_poly.pdbx_seq_one_letter_code
_entity_poly.pdbx_strand_id
1 'polypeptide(L)'
;MEFNTNTASMNSLYIPVLPTDMVLQGKRLFDEESMKEFFEKMNWGKVSRVDYVSKPMTNNNTRVSAFIHFEELYSTGKLHMCCLADGELQEVKIDGYNDSRNRHFIYSTSNPRLKRYFAVRINKTPIKEVKVPDLNIHQLIASNEFMEKLIEQQKTRIAELEGELSNYKSTFDECTPMTIDELATTYCDDGVNEITAGIKNLFLRETSLMN
;
A
#
# COMPACT_ATOMS: atom_id res chain seq x y z
N MET A 1 34.22 7.94 2.49
CA MET A 1 33.07 7.12 2.03
C MET A 1 31.83 7.93 2.28
N GLU A 2 31.28 8.52 1.24
CA GLU A 2 30.03 9.28 1.31
C GLU A 2 28.87 8.30 1.28
N PHE A 3 28.07 8.29 2.35
CA PHE A 3 26.87 7.46 2.43
C PHE A 3 25.80 8.11 1.54
N ASN A 4 25.42 7.40 0.48
CA ASN A 4 24.40 7.82 -0.47
C ASN A 4 23.07 8.06 0.27
N THR A 5 22.57 9.30 0.26
CA THR A 5 21.50 9.82 1.13
C THR A 5 20.08 9.48 0.68
N ASN A 6 19.89 8.40 -0.07
CA ASN A 6 18.54 7.87 -0.36
C ASN A 6 18.02 6.97 0.79
N THR A 7 18.29 7.39 2.03
CA THR A 7 18.12 6.62 3.27
C THR A 7 16.68 6.61 3.79
N ALA A 8 15.81 7.46 3.25
CA ALA A 8 14.40 7.50 3.64
C ALA A 8 13.66 6.18 3.36
N SER A 9 14.16 5.35 2.42
CA SER A 9 13.55 4.04 2.14
C SER A 9 14.03 2.90 3.04
N MET A 10 15.13 3.08 3.79
CA MET A 10 15.84 1.97 4.45
C MET A 10 15.56 1.84 5.95
N ASN A 11 14.79 2.75 6.54
CA ASN A 11 14.48 2.74 7.98
C ASN A 11 13.23 1.92 8.32
N SER A 12 12.85 0.93 7.50
CA SER A 12 11.69 0.09 7.80
C SER A 12 11.89 -1.38 7.48
N LEU A 13 11.36 -2.23 8.36
CA LEU A 13 11.37 -3.68 8.23
C LEU A 13 10.00 -4.21 7.91
N TYR A 14 9.99 -5.33 7.20
CA TYR A 14 8.81 -6.12 6.91
C TYR A 14 8.94 -7.50 7.58
N ILE A 15 7.91 -7.89 8.32
CA ILE A 15 7.75 -9.21 8.93
C ILE A 15 6.64 -9.95 8.15
N PRO A 16 6.99 -10.92 7.29
CA PRO A 16 6.00 -11.58 6.42
C PRO A 16 5.05 -12.53 7.13
N VAL A 17 5.48 -13.08 8.26
CA VAL A 17 4.70 -13.99 9.09
C VAL A 17 5.06 -13.69 10.54
N LEU A 18 4.09 -13.16 11.27
CA LEU A 18 4.17 -13.02 12.72
C LEU A 18 3.33 -14.14 13.33
N PRO A 19 3.95 -15.15 13.98
CA PRO A 19 3.20 -16.20 14.68
C PRO A 19 2.35 -15.57 15.77
N THR A 20 1.11 -16.08 15.93
CA THR A 20 0.02 -15.91 16.93
C THR A 20 0.29 -15.99 18.43
N ASP A 21 1.32 -16.73 18.77
CA ASP A 21 1.49 -17.32 20.09
C ASP A 21 2.85 -16.97 20.69
N MET A 22 3.41 -15.82 20.36
CA MET A 22 4.74 -15.42 20.83
C MET A 22 4.71 -14.75 22.20
N VAL A 23 5.52 -15.29 23.11
CA VAL A 23 5.72 -14.77 24.46
C VAL A 23 7.21 -14.58 24.73
N LEU A 24 7.54 -13.45 25.32
CA LEU A 24 8.89 -13.09 25.74
C LEU A 24 8.83 -12.63 27.20
N GLN A 25 9.62 -13.27 28.06
CA GLN A 25 9.65 -12.97 29.50
C GLN A 25 8.25 -12.96 30.16
N GLY A 26 7.32 -13.79 29.68
CA GLY A 26 5.94 -13.85 30.20
C GLY A 26 4.98 -12.80 29.62
N LYS A 27 5.45 -11.86 28.77
CA LYS A 27 4.61 -10.90 28.04
C LYS A 27 4.35 -11.36 26.60
N ARG A 28 3.18 -11.07 26.05
CA ARG A 28 2.83 -11.37 24.66
C ARG A 28 3.43 -10.32 23.71
N LEU A 29 3.94 -10.76 22.56
CA LEU A 29 4.59 -9.89 21.54
C LEU A 29 3.65 -9.53 20.36
N PHE A 30 2.38 -9.18 20.64
CA PHE A 30 1.44 -8.73 19.59
C PHE A 30 1.09 -7.26 19.68
N ASP A 31 1.33 -6.64 20.84
CA ASP A 31 0.99 -5.25 21.06
C ASP A 31 2.11 -4.37 20.50
N GLU A 32 1.74 -3.21 19.95
CA GLU A 32 2.70 -2.25 19.39
C GLU A 32 3.77 -1.87 20.43
N GLU A 33 3.38 -1.58 21.66
CA GLU A 33 4.31 -1.25 22.75
C GLU A 33 5.32 -2.36 23.03
N SER A 34 4.86 -3.62 23.06
CA SER A 34 5.72 -4.78 23.32
C SER A 34 6.70 -5.02 22.18
N MET A 35 6.26 -4.84 20.92
CA MET A 35 7.14 -4.95 19.75
C MET A 35 8.15 -3.80 19.66
N LYS A 36 7.74 -2.59 20.03
CA LYS A 36 8.63 -1.43 20.15
C LYS A 36 9.70 -1.66 21.21
N GLU A 37 9.30 -2.05 22.41
CA GLU A 37 10.23 -2.38 23.51
C GLU A 37 11.21 -3.49 23.09
N PHE A 38 10.74 -4.49 22.35
CA PHE A 38 11.57 -5.59 21.86
C PHE A 38 12.69 -5.13 20.92
N PHE A 39 12.37 -4.36 19.88
CA PHE A 39 13.38 -3.90 18.91
C PHE A 39 14.36 -2.89 19.52
N GLU A 40 13.89 -2.08 20.46
CA GLU A 40 14.74 -1.16 21.22
C GLU A 40 15.70 -1.93 22.14
N LYS A 41 15.24 -2.96 22.85
CA LYS A 41 16.10 -3.85 23.67
C LYS A 41 17.10 -4.66 22.85
N MET A 42 16.78 -4.97 21.60
CA MET A 42 17.71 -5.62 20.68
C MET A 42 18.78 -4.64 20.15
N ASN A 43 18.70 -3.36 20.52
CA ASN A 43 19.52 -2.25 20.04
C ASN A 43 19.43 -2.04 18.52
N TRP A 44 18.30 -2.36 17.87
CA TRP A 44 18.21 -2.14 16.41
C TRP A 44 18.00 -0.66 16.06
N GLY A 45 17.29 0.07 16.91
CA GLY A 45 16.99 1.48 16.73
C GLY A 45 15.80 1.92 17.56
N LYS A 46 15.50 3.22 17.50
CA LYS A 46 14.30 3.80 18.09
C LYS A 46 13.11 3.59 17.15
N VAL A 47 12.07 2.91 17.63
CA VAL A 47 10.89 2.60 16.80
C VAL A 47 9.91 3.77 16.83
N SER A 48 9.53 4.26 15.65
CA SER A 48 8.47 5.27 15.51
C SER A 48 7.11 4.62 15.74
N ARG A 49 6.75 3.62 14.91
CA ARG A 49 5.46 2.93 14.92
C ARG A 49 5.54 1.49 14.40
N VAL A 50 4.52 0.70 14.70
CA VAL A 50 4.35 -0.67 14.20
C VAL A 50 2.99 -0.84 13.53
N ASP A 51 3.00 -1.13 12.23
CA ASP A 51 1.78 -1.33 11.44
C ASP A 51 1.51 -2.82 11.24
N TYR A 52 0.39 -3.33 11.73
CA TYR A 52 -0.03 -4.73 11.54
C TYR A 52 -1.00 -4.88 10.38
N VAL A 53 -0.80 -5.93 9.58
CA VAL A 53 -1.70 -6.31 8.48
C VAL A 53 -2.14 -7.75 8.65
N SER A 54 -3.44 -7.95 8.83
CA SER A 54 -4.06 -9.28 8.87
C SER A 54 -4.65 -9.63 7.50
N LYS A 55 -4.33 -10.83 7.00
CA LYS A 55 -4.94 -11.38 5.78
C LYS A 55 -5.67 -12.68 6.13
N PRO A 56 -6.97 -12.80 5.82
CA PRO A 56 -7.66 -14.07 5.96
C PRO A 56 -7.10 -15.08 4.95
N MET A 57 -6.85 -16.30 5.41
CA MET A 57 -6.38 -17.40 4.58
C MET A 57 -7.51 -18.42 4.39
N THR A 58 -7.47 -19.18 3.30
CA THR A 58 -8.52 -20.13 2.88
C THR A 58 -8.91 -21.19 3.92
N ASN A 59 -8.05 -21.45 4.91
CA ASN A 59 -8.27 -22.45 5.96
C ASN A 59 -8.79 -21.86 7.28
N ASN A 60 -9.55 -20.77 7.23
CA ASN A 60 -10.07 -20.06 8.41
C ASN A 60 -8.97 -19.58 9.38
N ASN A 61 -7.75 -19.43 8.86
CA ASN A 61 -6.56 -19.04 9.61
C ASN A 61 -6.16 -17.63 9.19
N THR A 62 -5.79 -16.79 10.14
CA THR A 62 -5.39 -15.40 9.85
C THR A 62 -3.88 -15.30 9.80
N ARG A 63 -3.33 -14.86 8.67
CA ARG A 63 -1.89 -14.57 8.57
C ARG A 63 -1.67 -13.11 8.95
N VAL A 64 -0.91 -12.89 10.01
CA VAL A 64 -0.51 -11.56 10.45
C VAL A 64 0.88 -11.24 9.87
N SER A 65 1.00 -10.08 9.26
CA SER A 65 2.27 -9.45 8.87
C SER A 65 2.43 -8.16 9.66
N ALA A 66 3.66 -7.69 9.82
CA ALA A 66 3.94 -6.44 10.51
C ALA A 66 4.97 -5.62 9.74
N PHE A 67 4.88 -4.30 9.85
CA PHE A 67 5.87 -3.35 9.36
C PHE A 67 6.39 -2.54 10.52
N ILE A 68 7.71 -2.48 10.67
CA ILE A 68 8.38 -1.78 11.77
C ILE A 68 9.06 -0.57 11.18
N HIS A 69 8.67 0.62 11.64
CA HIS A 69 9.23 1.89 11.18
C HIS A 69 10.16 2.46 12.25
N PHE A 70 11.41 2.73 11.88
CA PHE A 70 12.40 3.29 12.79
C PHE A 70 12.51 4.81 12.58
N GLU A 71 12.51 5.55 13.68
CA GLU A 71 12.89 6.97 13.70
C GLU A 71 14.40 7.10 13.44
N GLU A 72 15.18 6.29 14.16
CA GLU A 72 16.63 6.20 14.00
C GLU A 72 17.11 4.76 14.15
N LEU A 73 18.02 4.33 13.28
CA LEU A 73 18.71 3.05 13.41
C LEU A 73 20.02 3.19 14.17
N TYR A 74 20.25 2.27 15.11
CA TYR A 74 21.53 2.16 15.83
C TYR A 74 22.54 1.33 15.01
N SER A 75 23.77 1.21 15.49
CA SER A 75 24.88 0.58 14.76
C SER A 75 24.61 -0.88 14.39
N THR A 76 24.06 -1.67 15.30
CA THR A 76 23.69 -3.09 15.07
C THR A 76 22.54 -3.21 14.07
N GLY A 77 21.50 -2.38 14.19
CA GLY A 77 20.42 -2.33 13.21
C GLY A 77 20.89 -1.91 11.82
N LYS A 78 21.76 -0.89 11.73
CA LYS A 78 22.39 -0.44 10.48
C LYS A 78 23.16 -1.57 9.80
N LEU A 79 23.97 -2.33 10.55
CA LEU A 79 24.73 -3.45 10.01
C LEU A 79 23.80 -4.52 9.39
N HIS A 80 22.77 -4.95 10.13
CA HIS A 80 21.81 -5.93 9.63
C HIS A 80 21.02 -5.42 8.41
N MET A 81 20.66 -4.14 8.41
CA MET A 81 19.98 -3.52 7.27
C MET A 81 20.88 -3.45 6.03
N CYS A 82 22.17 -3.13 6.18
CA CYS A 82 23.10 -3.15 5.06
C CYS A 82 23.22 -4.56 4.46
N CYS A 83 23.42 -5.60 5.29
CA CYS A 83 23.50 -6.98 4.81
C CYS A 83 22.22 -7.45 4.08
N LEU A 84 21.04 -7.00 4.55
CA LEU A 84 19.77 -7.28 3.88
C LEU A 84 19.64 -6.51 2.56
N ALA A 85 20.22 -5.30 2.47
CA ALA A 85 20.10 -4.41 1.32
C ALA A 85 21.03 -4.81 0.18
N ASP A 86 22.24 -5.21 0.53
CA ASP A 86 23.27 -5.70 -0.39
C ASP A 86 22.91 -7.07 -0.97
N GLY A 87 21.84 -7.70 -0.46
CA GLY A 87 21.31 -8.96 -0.96
C GLY A 87 22.09 -10.19 -0.47
N GLU A 88 23.07 -10.01 0.41
CA GLU A 88 23.79 -11.11 1.06
C GLU A 88 22.86 -11.98 1.92
N LEU A 89 21.86 -11.34 2.54
CA LEU A 89 20.82 -12.01 3.32
C LEU A 89 19.43 -11.65 2.76
N GLN A 90 18.62 -12.66 2.42
CA GLN A 90 17.21 -12.42 2.06
C GLN A 90 16.33 -12.14 3.28
N GLU A 91 16.66 -12.75 4.42
CA GLU A 91 15.91 -12.63 5.66
C GLU A 91 16.80 -12.84 6.88
N VAL A 92 16.50 -12.12 7.97
CA VAL A 92 17.15 -12.31 9.28
C VAL A 92 16.14 -12.96 10.22
N LYS A 93 16.51 -14.11 10.80
CA LYS A 93 15.68 -14.79 11.80
C LYS A 93 15.97 -14.23 13.19
N ILE A 94 14.91 -13.81 13.87
CA ILE A 94 14.97 -13.27 15.22
C ILE A 94 14.25 -14.24 16.14
N ASP A 95 14.98 -14.79 17.10
CA ASP A 95 14.49 -15.75 18.10
C ASP A 95 14.51 -15.19 19.53
N GLY A 96 14.87 -13.92 19.68
CA GLY A 96 15.11 -13.30 20.98
C GLY A 96 16.07 -12.12 20.91
N TYR A 97 16.48 -11.65 22.08
CA TYR A 97 17.50 -10.62 22.23
C TYR A 97 18.49 -10.99 23.35
N ASN A 98 19.68 -10.41 23.30
CA ASN A 98 20.69 -10.57 24.34
C ASN A 98 20.70 -9.32 25.23
N ASP A 99 20.52 -9.51 26.53
CA ASP A 99 20.92 -8.52 27.53
C ASP A 99 22.39 -8.77 27.91
N SER A 100 23.02 -7.79 28.53
CA SER A 100 24.34 -7.81 29.15
C SER A 100 24.62 -9.06 30.01
N ARG A 101 23.59 -9.68 30.59
CA ARG A 101 23.72 -10.82 31.50
C ARG A 101 23.10 -12.12 30.99
N ASN A 102 22.07 -12.06 30.15
CA ASN A 102 21.28 -13.23 29.75
C ASN A 102 20.74 -13.09 28.33
N ARG A 103 20.57 -14.23 27.64
CA ARG A 103 19.83 -14.31 26.38
C ARG A 103 18.36 -14.61 26.65
N HIS A 104 17.47 -13.78 26.13
CA HIS A 104 16.03 -13.93 26.24
C HIS A 104 15.47 -14.46 24.93
N PHE A 105 14.94 -15.69 24.98
CA PHE A 105 14.31 -16.33 23.82
C PHE A 105 12.80 -16.07 23.78
N ILE A 106 12.25 -16.06 22.57
CA ILE A 106 10.81 -16.05 22.33
C ILE A 106 10.30 -17.50 22.40
N TYR A 107 9.22 -17.71 23.13
CA TYR A 107 8.58 -19.02 23.29
C TYR A 107 7.13 -18.99 22.83
N SER A 108 6.56 -20.17 22.59
CA SER A 108 5.14 -20.33 22.34
C SER A 108 4.33 -20.20 23.64
N THR A 109 3.22 -19.46 23.61
CA THR A 109 2.22 -19.42 24.70
C THR A 109 1.67 -20.80 25.01
N SER A 110 1.42 -21.62 23.98
CA SER A 110 0.82 -22.95 24.14
C SER A 110 1.82 -24.00 24.60
N ASN A 111 3.10 -23.84 24.25
CA ASN A 111 4.16 -24.75 24.65
C ASN A 111 5.44 -23.98 25.03
N PRO A 112 5.69 -23.77 26.34
CA PRO A 112 6.87 -23.05 26.82
C PRO A 112 8.21 -23.70 26.48
N ARG A 113 8.24 -24.97 26.04
CA ARG A 113 9.46 -25.63 25.58
C ARG A 113 9.77 -25.34 24.10
N LEU A 114 8.78 -24.86 23.35
CA LEU A 114 8.91 -24.56 21.93
C LEU A 114 9.44 -23.12 21.75
N LYS A 115 10.69 -23.02 21.28
CA LYS A 115 11.26 -21.73 20.85
C LYS A 115 10.60 -21.28 19.57
N ARG A 116 10.18 -20.02 19.53
CA ARG A 116 9.60 -19.37 18.36
C ARG A 116 10.63 -18.41 17.77
N TYR A 117 10.48 -18.14 16.48
CA TYR A 117 11.23 -17.11 15.78
C TYR A 117 10.32 -16.49 14.73
N PHE A 118 10.67 -15.29 14.28
CA PHE A 118 10.10 -14.68 13.09
C PHE A 118 11.22 -14.18 12.18
N ALA A 119 10.93 -14.08 10.89
CA ALA A 119 11.89 -13.61 9.90
C ALA A 119 11.58 -12.16 9.52
N VAL A 120 12.60 -11.32 9.45
CA VAL A 120 12.49 -9.92 9.02
C VAL A 120 13.19 -9.72 7.67
N ARG A 121 12.63 -8.83 6.85
CA ARG A 121 13.11 -8.45 5.52
C ARG A 121 13.11 -6.94 5.39
N ILE A 122 13.87 -6.40 4.44
CA ILE A 122 13.75 -4.98 4.10
C ILE A 122 12.38 -4.70 3.51
N ASN A 123 11.75 -3.65 4.01
CA ASN A 123 10.55 -3.13 3.39
C ASN A 123 10.92 -2.24 2.20
N LYS A 124 10.74 -2.75 0.99
CA LYS A 124 11.07 -2.04 -0.26
C LYS A 124 10.11 -0.88 -0.56
N THR A 125 8.94 -0.86 0.09
CA THR A 125 7.92 0.19 -0.08
C THR A 125 7.41 0.64 1.29
N PRO A 126 8.18 1.47 2.00
CA PRO A 126 7.75 2.03 3.28
C PRO A 126 6.45 2.80 3.10
N ILE A 127 5.47 2.51 3.97
CA ILE A 127 4.26 3.33 4.06
C ILE A 127 4.71 4.70 4.54
N LYS A 128 4.50 5.72 3.69
CA LYS A 128 4.84 7.10 4.04
C LYS A 128 4.03 7.50 5.26
N GLU A 129 4.72 8.04 6.26
CA GLU A 129 4.07 8.64 7.41
C GLU A 129 3.25 9.82 6.90
N VAL A 130 1.92 9.68 6.91
CA VAL A 130 1.05 10.82 6.71
C VAL A 130 1.18 11.61 8.01
N LYS A 131 2.03 12.63 8.01
CA LYS A 131 1.99 13.67 9.04
C LYS A 131 0.59 14.26 8.95
N VAL A 132 -0.32 13.80 9.79
CA VAL A 132 -1.56 14.51 10.04
C VAL A 132 -1.08 15.85 10.59
N PRO A 133 -1.28 16.96 9.87
CA PRO A 133 -0.91 18.24 10.43
C PRO A 133 -1.68 18.37 11.74
N ASP A 134 -1.09 19.02 12.76
CA ASP A 134 -1.79 19.39 13.98
C ASP A 134 -2.87 20.43 13.62
N LEU A 135 -3.92 19.95 12.95
CA LEU A 135 -5.05 20.74 12.50
C LEU A 135 -5.93 20.94 13.70
N ASN A 136 -6.27 22.20 13.93
CA ASN A 136 -7.34 22.53 14.88
C ASN A 136 -8.62 21.81 14.43
N ILE A 137 -9.43 21.33 15.37
CA ILE A 137 -10.69 20.61 15.13
C ILE A 137 -11.53 21.26 14.02
N HIS A 138 -11.58 22.61 13.98
CA HIS A 138 -12.29 23.34 12.93
C HIS A 138 -11.73 23.13 11.52
N GLN A 139 -10.40 23.07 11.37
CA GLN A 139 -9.76 22.78 10.09
C GLN A 139 -9.98 21.31 9.68
N LEU A 140 -10.04 20.40 10.66
CA LEU A 140 -10.32 18.99 10.41
C LEU A 140 -11.75 18.78 9.89
N ILE A 141 -12.73 19.43 10.53
CA ILE A 141 -14.14 19.40 10.10
C ILE A 141 -14.28 20.00 8.69
N ALA A 142 -13.68 21.17 8.43
CA ALA A 142 -13.72 21.80 7.11
C ALA A 142 -13.08 20.92 6.01
N SER A 143 -11.98 20.24 6.34
CA SER A 143 -11.32 19.29 5.43
C SER A 143 -12.21 18.07 5.16
N ASN A 144 -12.86 17.52 6.19
CA ASN A 144 -13.77 16.38 6.04
C ASN A 144 -15.00 16.76 5.19
N GLU A 145 -15.65 17.89 5.48
CA GLU A 145 -16.78 18.39 4.68
C GLU A 145 -16.38 18.64 3.22
N PHE A 146 -15.17 19.16 2.98
CA PHE A 146 -14.65 19.35 1.64
C PHE A 146 -14.43 18.02 0.91
N MET A 147 -13.80 17.05 1.58
CA MET A 147 -13.58 15.71 1.03
C MET A 147 -14.90 14.98 0.75
N GLU A 148 -15.89 15.08 1.63
CA GLU A 148 -17.22 14.50 1.44
C GLU A 148 -17.92 15.07 0.20
N LYS A 149 -17.89 16.39 0.01
CA LYS A 149 -18.43 17.04 -1.20
C LYS A 149 -17.72 16.58 -2.47
N LEU A 150 -16.40 16.39 -2.40
CA LEU A 150 -15.60 15.96 -3.55
C LEU A 150 -15.90 14.50 -3.92
N ILE A 151 -16.10 13.64 -2.91
CA ILE A 151 -16.57 12.26 -3.08
C ILE A 151 -17.96 12.25 -3.72
N GLU A 152 -18.86 13.11 -3.26
CA GLU A 152 -20.22 13.20 -3.81
C GLU A 152 -20.21 13.66 -5.27
N GLN A 153 -19.43 14.69 -5.60
CA GLN A 153 -19.22 15.14 -6.99
C GLN A 153 -18.64 14.03 -7.88
N GLN A 154 -17.64 13.30 -7.40
CA GLN A 154 -17.05 12.19 -8.14
C GLN A 154 -18.05 11.04 -8.34
N LYS A 155 -18.87 10.71 -7.35
CA LYS A 155 -19.93 9.70 -7.48
C LYS A 155 -20.97 10.10 -8.53
N THR A 156 -21.40 11.36 -8.54
CA THR A 156 -22.32 11.86 -9.56
C THR A 156 -21.69 11.76 -10.95
N ARG A 157 -20.41 12.13 -11.07
CA ARG A 157 -19.71 12.04 -12.35
C ARG A 157 -19.52 10.59 -12.84
N ILE A 158 -19.25 9.66 -11.93
CA ILE A 158 -19.19 8.23 -12.25
C ILE A 158 -20.56 7.75 -12.74
N ALA A 159 -21.65 8.10 -12.05
CA ALA A 159 -23.00 7.71 -12.44
C ALA A 159 -23.40 8.26 -13.82
N GLU A 160 -23.03 9.51 -14.13
CA GLU A 160 -23.24 10.11 -15.46
C GLU A 160 -22.48 9.33 -16.55
N LEU A 161 -21.19 9.08 -16.33
CA LEU A 161 -20.34 8.37 -17.29
C LEU A 161 -20.76 6.91 -17.47
N GLU A 162 -21.19 6.24 -16.40
CA GLU A 162 -21.76 4.88 -16.48
C GLU A 162 -23.08 4.88 -17.27
N GLY A 163 -23.91 5.91 -17.13
CA GLY A 163 -25.13 6.08 -17.94
C GLY A 163 -24.83 6.29 -19.42
N GLU A 164 -23.85 7.15 -19.74
CA GLU A 164 -23.39 7.35 -21.12
C GLU A 164 -22.82 6.05 -21.71
N LEU A 165 -21.98 5.33 -20.96
CA LEU A 165 -21.44 4.03 -21.40
C LEU A 165 -22.54 2.99 -21.62
N SER A 166 -23.57 2.97 -20.78
CA SER A 166 -24.72 2.07 -20.96
C SER A 166 -25.49 2.40 -22.24
N ASN A 167 -25.69 3.68 -22.55
CA ASN A 167 -26.34 4.10 -23.79
C ASN A 167 -25.51 3.80 -25.04
N TYR A 168 -24.19 3.99 -24.98
CA TYR A 168 -23.29 3.59 -26.07
C TYR A 168 -23.26 2.07 -26.25
N LYS A 169 -23.34 1.30 -25.15
CA LYS A 169 -23.37 -0.15 -25.23
C LYS A 169 -24.68 -0.69 -25.80
N SER A 170 -25.82 -0.11 -25.43
CA SER A 170 -27.12 -0.49 -26.00
C SER A 170 -27.24 -0.14 -27.48
N THR A 171 -26.68 1.00 -27.91
CA THR A 171 -26.64 1.35 -29.33
C THR A 171 -25.71 0.47 -30.17
N PHE A 172 -24.67 -0.11 -29.56
CA PHE A 172 -23.82 -1.11 -30.23
C PHE A 172 -24.42 -2.52 -30.24
N ASP A 173 -25.16 -2.92 -29.20
CA ASP A 173 -25.84 -4.23 -29.15
C ASP A 173 -27.06 -4.30 -30.09
N GLU A 174 -27.63 -3.17 -30.52
CA GLU A 174 -28.67 -3.10 -31.56
C GLU A 174 -28.11 -3.20 -33.00
N CYS A 175 -26.80 -3.02 -33.19
CA CYS A 175 -26.12 -3.33 -34.44
C CYS A 175 -25.74 -4.82 -34.47
N THR A 176 -26.67 -5.65 -34.93
CA THR A 176 -26.36 -7.03 -35.34
C THR A 176 -25.10 -7.05 -36.22
N PRO A 177 -24.14 -7.97 -36.03
CA PRO A 177 -22.99 -8.06 -36.91
C PRO A 177 -23.48 -8.34 -38.33
N MET A 178 -23.39 -7.35 -39.20
CA MET A 178 -23.71 -7.47 -40.61
C MET A 178 -22.85 -8.60 -41.18
N THR A 179 -23.49 -9.64 -41.73
CA THR A 179 -22.77 -10.73 -42.38
C THR A 179 -22.04 -10.21 -43.62
N ILE A 180 -20.83 -10.71 -43.87
CA ILE A 180 -19.93 -10.30 -44.96
C ILE A 180 -20.60 -10.32 -46.36
N ASP A 181 -21.69 -11.07 -46.54
CA ASP A 181 -22.46 -11.14 -47.78
C ASP A 181 -23.29 -9.88 -48.11
N GLU A 182 -23.53 -8.96 -47.17
CA GLU A 182 -24.34 -7.75 -47.40
C GLU A 182 -23.48 -6.53 -47.86
N LEU A 183 -22.15 -6.70 -47.98
CA LEU A 183 -21.22 -5.64 -48.39
C LEU A 183 -21.08 -5.47 -49.92
N ALA A 184 -21.85 -6.19 -50.72
CA ALA A 184 -21.84 -6.07 -52.18
C ALA A 184 -23.22 -5.69 -52.69
N THR A 185 -23.28 -4.56 -53.42
CA THR A 185 -24.47 -3.93 -54.04
C THR A 185 -25.30 -3.10 -53.03
N THR A 186 -25.49 -1.79 -53.14
CA THR A 186 -25.39 -0.84 -54.25
C THR A 186 -25.05 0.56 -53.72
N TYR A 187 -24.27 1.28 -54.51
CA TYR A 187 -24.09 2.73 -54.47
C TYR A 187 -25.44 3.46 -54.39
N CYS A 188 -25.61 4.39 -53.44
CA CYS A 188 -26.41 5.61 -53.61
C CYS A 188 -25.70 6.75 -52.87
N ASP A 189 -25.42 7.80 -53.64
CA ASP A 189 -24.89 9.10 -53.30
C ASP A 189 -25.72 9.82 -52.22
N ASP A 190 -25.12 10.88 -51.67
CA ASP A 190 -25.69 11.92 -50.80
C ASP A 190 -25.64 11.68 -49.27
N GLY A 191 -24.57 12.16 -48.64
CA GLY A 191 -24.53 12.31 -47.17
C GLY A 191 -23.20 12.71 -46.53
N VAL A 192 -22.14 13.00 -47.30
CA VAL A 192 -20.79 13.25 -46.73
C VAL A 192 -20.59 14.69 -46.19
N ASN A 193 -21.61 15.56 -46.24
CA ASN A 193 -21.45 16.99 -45.96
C ASN A 193 -21.78 17.48 -44.54
N GLU A 194 -22.27 16.65 -43.61
CA GLU A 194 -22.61 17.15 -42.25
C GLU A 194 -21.66 16.71 -41.13
N ILE A 195 -20.90 15.62 -41.29
CA ILE A 195 -20.02 15.13 -40.22
C ILE A 195 -18.69 15.93 -40.16
N THR A 196 -18.24 16.49 -41.27
CA THR A 196 -17.00 17.28 -41.34
C THR A 196 -17.10 18.69 -40.74
N ALA A 197 -18.31 19.21 -40.51
CA ALA A 197 -18.52 20.52 -39.87
C ALA A 197 -18.45 20.45 -38.33
N GLY A 198 -18.86 19.34 -37.72
CA GLY A 198 -18.83 19.15 -36.26
C GLY A 198 -17.42 18.92 -35.70
N ILE A 199 -16.58 18.19 -36.43
CA ILE A 199 -15.24 17.80 -35.96
C ILE A 199 -14.24 18.98 -36.03
N LYS A 200 -14.43 19.96 -36.92
CA LYS A 200 -13.59 21.17 -36.95
C LYS A 200 -13.84 22.12 -35.78
N ASN A 201 -15.01 22.08 -35.15
CA ASN A 201 -15.35 22.99 -34.03
C ASN A 201 -14.87 22.51 -32.66
N LEU A 202 -14.52 21.22 -32.49
CA LEU A 202 -13.90 20.75 -31.24
C LEU A 202 -12.41 21.08 -31.16
N PHE A 203 -11.69 21.06 -32.29
CA PHE A 203 -10.24 21.27 -32.30
C PHE A 203 -9.79 22.73 -32.20
N LEU A 204 -10.69 23.70 -32.43
CA LEU A 204 -10.38 25.14 -32.35
C LEU A 204 -10.73 25.79 -30.99
N ARG A 205 -11.45 25.09 -30.10
CA ARG A 205 -11.76 25.62 -28.76
C ARG A 205 -10.69 25.31 -27.71
N GLU A 206 -9.90 24.24 -27.87
CA GLU A 206 -8.85 23.90 -26.91
C GLU A 206 -7.57 24.72 -27.08
N THR A 207 -7.34 25.35 -28.24
CA THR A 207 -6.16 26.20 -28.45
C THR A 207 -6.33 27.65 -28.00
N SER A 208 -7.48 28.04 -27.44
CA SER A 208 -7.73 29.40 -26.93
C SER A 208 -7.68 29.53 -25.40
N LEU A 209 -7.39 28.44 -24.67
CA LEU A 209 -7.28 28.45 -23.19
C LEU A 209 -5.85 28.17 -22.69
N MET A 210 -4.85 28.19 -23.58
CA MET A 210 -3.42 28.12 -23.23
C MET A 210 -2.64 29.37 -23.69
N ASN A 211 -3.20 30.56 -23.43
CA ASN A 211 -2.45 31.80 -23.28
C ASN A 211 -2.99 32.57 -22.08
#